data_AF-A0A516QKE3-F1
#
_entry.id   AF-A0A516QKE3-F1
#
_cell.length_a   1.000
_cell.length_b   1.000
_cell.length_c   1.000
_cell.angle_alpha   90.00
_cell.angle_beta   90.00
_cell.angle_gamma   90.00
#
_symmetry.space_group_name_H-M   'P 1'
#
loop_
_entity.id
_entity.type
_entity.pdbx_description
1 polymer ?
#
loop_
_entity_poly.entity_id
_entity_poly.type
_entity_poly.pdbx_seq_one_letter_code
_entity_poly.pdbx_strand_id
1 'polypeptide(L)' 'MTIPKKKQILEATINAQVSQNYQDCQEWINETLRIMAKGTKHEKDVNWALEVCNNYKSLWTNQNTHIKGEFQNELH' A
#
# COMPACT_ATOMS: atom_id res chain seq x y z
N MET A 1 21.62 -2.10 -17.60
CA MET A 1 22.14 -1.27 -16.49
C MET A 1 21.12 -1.26 -15.37
N THR A 2 21.52 -1.59 -14.14
CA THR A 2 20.63 -1.59 -12.97
C THR A 2 20.43 -0.15 -12.48
N ILE A 3 19.18 0.27 -12.28
CA ILE A 3 18.88 1.62 -11.77
C ILE A 3 19.41 1.75 -10.33
N PRO A 4 20.17 2.81 -9.97
CA PRO A 4 20.65 2.99 -8.61
C PRO A 4 19.52 3.07 -7.58
N LYS A 5 19.71 2.46 -6.40
CA LYS A 5 18.73 2.46 -5.29
C LYS A 5 18.24 3.87 -4.93
N LYS A 6 19.15 4.85 -4.88
CA LYS A 6 18.82 6.27 -4.62
C LYS A 6 17.85 6.86 -5.64
N LYS A 7 18.00 6.50 -6.93
CA LYS A 7 17.12 6.98 -8.00
C LYS A 7 15.71 6.39 -7.86
N GLN A 8 15.61 5.09 -7.57
CA GLN A 8 14.33 4.42 -7.32
C GLN A 8 13.58 5.05 -6.13
N ILE A 9 14.28 5.34 -5.03
CA ILE A 9 13.70 6.03 -3.85
C ILE A 9 13.19 7.42 -4.23
N LEU A 10 13.98 8.19 -4.98
CA LEU A 10 13.59 9.54 -5.40
C LEU A 10 12.34 9.52 -6.29
N GLU A 11 12.30 8.63 -7.28
CA GLU A 11 11.16 8.50 -8.20
C GLU A 11 9.88 8.09 -7.43
N ALA A 12 9.96 7.09 -6.56
CA ALA A 12 8.82 6.68 -5.75
C ALA A 12 8.33 7.79 -4.80
N THR A 13 9.24 8.55 -4.20
CA THR A 13 8.88 9.67 -3.31
C THR A 13 8.22 10.82 -4.09
N ILE A 14 8.71 11.15 -5.28
CA ILE A 14 8.09 12.16 -6.15
C ILE A 14 6.67 11.71 -6.52
N ASN A 15 6.50 10.45 -6.92
CA ASN A 15 5.19 9.91 -7.28
C ASN A 15 4.20 9.96 -6.11
N ALA A 16 4.65 9.67 -4.88
CA ALA A 16 3.82 9.84 -3.69
C ALA A 16 3.36 11.29 -3.52
N GLN A 17 4.26 12.26 -3.69
CA GLN A 17 3.97 13.68 -3.49
C GLN A 17 3.01 14.26 -4.55
N VAL A 18 3.09 13.80 -5.79
CA VAL A 18 2.22 14.30 -6.88
C VAL A 18 0.93 13.49 -7.05
N SER A 19 0.75 12.44 -6.24
CA SER A 19 -0.44 11.60 -6.27
C SER A 19 -1.71 12.41 -5.99
N GLN A 20 -2.74 12.18 -6.80
CA GLN A 20 -3.99 12.94 -6.73
C GLN A 20 -4.98 12.40 -5.69
N ASN A 21 -4.73 11.21 -5.17
CA ASN A 21 -5.55 10.59 -4.14
C ASN A 21 -4.70 9.89 -3.09
N TYR A 22 -5.32 9.64 -1.94
CA TYR A 22 -4.67 9.05 -0.79
C TYR A 22 -4.18 7.62 -1.05
N GLN A 23 -4.95 6.82 -1.80
CA GLN A 23 -4.60 5.42 -2.06
C GLN A 23 -3.30 5.33 -2.88
N ASP A 24 -3.21 6.06 -3.99
CA ASP A 24 -2.02 6.06 -4.84
C ASP A 24 -0.81 6.60 -4.07
N CYS A 25 -1.00 7.66 -3.29
CA CYS A 25 0.05 8.20 -2.41
C CYS A 25 0.58 7.13 -1.45
N GLN A 26 -0.33 6.38 -0.82
CA GLN A 26 0.03 5.33 0.13
C GLN A 26 0.75 4.16 -0.56
N GLU A 27 0.37 3.79 -1.78
CA GLU A 27 1.07 2.76 -2.56
C GLU A 27 2.51 3.18 -2.87
N TRP A 28 2.74 4.44 -3.26
CA TRP A 28 4.09 4.96 -3.50
C TRP A 28 4.93 5.11 -2.23
N ILE A 29 4.32 5.45 -1.09
CA ILE A 29 4.98 5.43 0.22
C ILE A 29 5.42 4.01 0.58
N ASN A 30 4.54 3.02 0.39
CA ASN A 30 4.86 1.62 0.65
C ASN A 30 6.01 1.12 -0.24
N GLU A 31 6.03 1.53 -1.51
CA GLU A 31 7.11 1.18 -2.43
C GLU A 31 8.43 1.84 -2.03
N THR A 32 8.41 3.10 -1.60
CA THR A 32 9.58 3.78 -1.03
C THR A 32 10.17 2.99 0.15
N LEU A 33 9.31 2.53 1.08
CA LEU A 33 9.72 1.72 2.22
C LEU A 33 10.35 0.39 1.80
N ARG A 34 9.74 -0.32 0.83
CA ARG A 34 10.29 -1.57 0.28
C ARG A 34 11.67 -1.36 -0.34
N ILE A 35 11.82 -0.34 -1.19
CA ILE A 35 13.09 -0.03 -1.83
C ILE A 35 14.12 0.28 -0.76
N MET A 36 13.82 1.13 0.22
CA MET A 36 14.75 1.47 1.31
C MET A 36 15.19 0.24 2.11
N ALA A 37 14.25 -0.64 2.44
CA ALA A 37 14.52 -1.83 3.25
C ALA A 37 15.27 -2.94 2.50
N LYS A 38 15.14 -3.01 1.17
CA LYS A 38 15.78 -4.05 0.34
C LYS A 38 17.29 -4.15 0.56
N GLY A 39 17.77 -5.36 0.83
CA GLY A 39 19.16 -5.69 1.13
C GLY A 39 19.61 -5.27 2.54
N THR A 40 18.69 -4.86 3.41
CA THR A 40 18.99 -4.51 4.81
C THR A 40 18.39 -5.54 5.76
N LYS A 41 18.82 -5.52 7.04
CA LYS A 41 18.24 -6.37 8.09
C LYS A 41 16.73 -6.16 8.31
N HIS A 42 16.16 -5.06 7.81
CA HIS A 42 14.76 -4.69 7.97
C HIS A 42 13.85 -5.16 6.82
N GLU A 43 14.40 -5.76 5.75
CA GLU A 43 13.62 -6.13 4.58
C GLU A 43 12.43 -7.05 4.91
N LYS A 44 12.68 -8.07 5.72
CA LYS A 44 11.63 -9.03 6.12
C LYS A 44 10.54 -8.36 6.94
N ASP A 45 10.91 -7.52 7.91
CA ASP A 45 9.97 -6.86 8.81
C ASP A 45 9.08 -5.87 8.05
N VAL A 46 9.68 -5.09 7.15
CA VAL A 46 8.94 -4.14 6.30
C VAL A 46 7.98 -4.88 5.36
N ASN A 47 8.42 -5.95 4.71
CA ASN A 47 7.55 -6.72 3.84
C ASN A 47 6.37 -7.35 4.61
N TRP A 48 6.63 -7.91 5.78
CA TRP A 48 5.59 -8.48 6.64
C TRP A 48 4.59 -7.41 7.12
N ALA A 49 5.07 -6.26 7.59
CA ALA A 49 4.19 -5.18 8.03
C ALA A 49 3.27 -4.68 6.91
N LEU A 50 3.81 -4.53 5.69
CA LEU A 50 3.03 -4.13 4.52
C LEU A 50 1.99 -5.17 4.11
N GLU A 51 2.34 -6.46 4.19
CA GLU A 51 1.40 -7.55 3.94
C GLU A 51 0.24 -7.53 4.94
N VAL A 52 0.53 -7.39 6.24
CA VAL A 52 -0.49 -7.28 7.29
C VAL A 52 -1.42 -6.09 7.04
N CYS A 53 -0.87 -4.91 6.72
CA CYS A 53 -1.67 -3.72 6.41
C CYS A 53 -2.58 -3.93 5.20
N ASN A 54 -2.09 -4.55 4.13
CA ASN A 54 -2.88 -4.84 2.94
C ASN A 54 -4.00 -5.86 3.22
N ASN A 55 -3.71 -6.90 3.99
CA ASN A 55 -4.69 -7.89 4.41
C ASN A 55 -5.79 -7.24 5.25
N TYR A 56 -5.42 -6.38 6.20
CA TYR A 56 -6.40 -5.63 7.01
C TYR A 56 -7.28 -4.71 6.16
N LYS A 57 -6.69 -3.97 5.21
CA LYS A 57 -7.44 -3.12 4.27
C LYS A 57 -8.44 -3.93 3.44
N SER A 58 -8.05 -5.13 3.00
CA SER A 58 -8.93 -6.05 2.28
C SER A 58 -10.10 -6.52 3.14
N LEU A 59 -9.83 -6.96 4.37
CA LEU A 59 -10.87 -7.38 5.33
C LEU A 59 -11.85 -6.25 5.64
N TRP A 60 -11.36 -5.04 5.88
CA TRP A 60 -12.18 -3.86 6.13
C TRP A 60 -13.09 -3.51 4.93
N THR A 61 -12.54 -3.59 3.71
CA THR A 61 -13.33 -3.35 2.49
C THR A 61 -14.43 -4.41 2.35
N ASN A 62 -14.09 -5.69 2.57
CA ASN A 62 -15.02 -6.81 2.44
C ASN A 62 -16.13 -6.80 3.50
N GLN A 63 -15.84 -6.36 4.73
CA GLN A 63 -16.87 -6.19 5.76
C GLN A 63 -17.83 -5.04 5.40
N ASN A 64 -17.32 -3.92 4.88
CA ASN A 64 -18.18 -2.80 4.49
C ASN A 64 -19.04 -3.10 3.26
N THR A 65 -18.56 -3.88 2.29
CA THR A 65 -19.38 -4.32 1.16
C THR A 65 -20.44 -5.33 1.57
N HIS A 66 -20.15 -6.23 2.51
CA HIS A 66 -21.14 -7.15 3.08
C HIS A 66 -22.29 -6.39 3.76
N ILE A 67 -21.96 -5.47 4.67
CA ILE A 67 -22.95 -4.65 5.38
C ILE A 67 -23.82 -3.87 4.38
N LYS A 68 -23.20 -3.27 3.35
CA LYS A 68 -23.93 -2.50 2.33
C LYS A 68 -24.85 -3.37 1.47
N GLY A 69 -24.49 -4.63 1.22
CA GLY A 69 -25.32 -5.59 0.50
C GLY A 69 -26.52 -6.09 1.31
N GLU A 70 -26.38 -6.26 2.62
CA GLU A 70 -27.48 -6.64 3.52
C GLU A 70 -28.56 -5.56 3.58
N PHE A 71 -28.18 -4.28 3.71
CA PHE A 71 -29.14 -3.18 3.71
C PHE A 71 -29.91 -3.01 2.38
N GLN A 72 -29.36 -3.49 1.25
CA GLN A 72 -30.06 -3.44 -0.04
C GLN A 72 -31.05 -4.61 -0.24
N ASN A 73 -30.83 -5.73 0.44
CA ASN A 73 -31.72 -6.88 0.41
C ASN A 73 -32.90 -6.76 1.39
N GLU A 74 -32.76 -5.98 2.47
CA GLU A 74 -33.87 -5.70 3.41
C GLU A 74 -34.89 -4.66 2.90
N LEU A 75 -34.59 -3.99 1.78
CA LEU A 75 -35.43 -2.96 1.17
C LEU A 75 -36.24 -3.44 -0.04
N HIS A 76 -36.25 -4.75 -0.34
CA HIS A 76 -37.09 -5.40 -1.35
C HIS A 76 -38.03 -6.43 -0.71
#